data_AF-A0AAE7NNC0-F1
#
_entry.id   AF-A0AAE7NNC0-F1
#
_cell.length_a   1.000
_cell.length_b   1.000
_cell.length_c   1.000
_cell.angle_alpha   90.00
_cell.angle_beta   90.00
_cell.angle_gamma   90.00
#
_symmetry.space_group_name_H-M   'P 1'
#
loop_
_entity.id
_entity.type
_entity.pdbx_description
1 polymer ?
#
loop_
_entity_poly.entity_id
_entity_poly.type
_entity_poly.pdbx_seq_one_letter_code
_entity_poly.pdbx_strand_id
1 'polypeptide(L)'
;MVAFLALGLTPALAQDAAKAPDDKKLDPKTDNCFYTVGTQAIQVPIGASVCRRQPAPYNDKYSLLRCTPPLDELASDVKRGDARCDRYDERE
;
A
#
# COMPACT_ATOMS: atom_id res chain seq x y z
N MET A 1 2.19 36.63 -52.95
CA MET A 1 2.15 36.62 -51.47
C MET A 1 1.45 35.34 -51.06
N VAL A 2 2.16 34.35 -50.52
CA VAL A 2 1.93 33.69 -49.21
C VAL A 2 3.11 32.73 -49.03
N ALA A 3 4.00 33.07 -48.10
CA ALA A 3 4.94 32.14 -47.52
C ALA A 3 4.23 31.43 -46.37
N PHE A 4 4.46 30.12 -46.17
CA PHE A 4 4.50 29.54 -44.83
C PHE A 4 5.40 28.29 -44.82
N LEU A 5 6.57 28.48 -44.22
CA LEU A 5 7.39 27.45 -43.59
C LEU A 5 6.62 26.85 -42.40
N ALA A 6 6.67 25.54 -42.23
CA ALA A 6 6.65 24.93 -40.90
C ALA A 6 7.29 23.54 -40.95
N LEU A 7 8.52 23.46 -40.42
CA LEU A 7 9.11 22.23 -39.91
C LEU A 7 8.23 21.68 -38.78
N GLY A 8 8.03 20.37 -38.78
CA GLY A 8 7.46 19.65 -37.66
C GLY A 8 7.98 18.22 -37.62
N LEU A 9 9.23 18.02 -37.20
CA LEU A 9 9.66 16.74 -36.64
C LEU A 9 8.96 16.58 -35.29
N THR A 10 8.13 15.56 -35.14
CA THR A 10 7.77 15.01 -33.83
C THR A 10 8.18 13.53 -33.82
N PRO A 11 9.13 13.11 -32.97
CA PRO A 11 9.32 11.71 -32.70
C PRO A 11 8.09 11.20 -31.95
N ALA A 12 7.30 10.36 -32.60
CA ALA A 12 6.30 9.56 -31.92
C ALA A 12 7.04 8.59 -30.99
N LEU A 13 7.11 8.94 -29.70
CA LEU A 13 7.48 8.02 -28.65
C LEU A 13 6.52 6.83 -28.74
N ALA A 14 7.06 5.70 -29.20
CA ALA A 14 6.45 4.40 -29.05
C ALA A 14 6.19 4.20 -27.55
N GLN A 15 4.93 4.38 -27.14
CA GLN A 15 4.46 3.90 -25.86
C GLN A 15 4.41 2.39 -26.01
N ASP A 16 5.49 1.75 -25.59
CA ASP A 16 5.55 0.32 -25.33
C ASP A 16 4.51 0.04 -24.24
N ALA A 17 3.27 -0.18 -24.69
CA ALA A 17 2.21 -0.76 -23.89
C ALA A 17 2.58 -2.23 -23.67
N ALA A 18 3.60 -2.43 -22.83
CA ALA A 18 3.93 -3.72 -22.26
C ALA A 18 2.72 -4.17 -21.45
N LYS A 19 1.95 -5.04 -22.11
CA LYS A 19 0.87 -5.84 -21.56
C LYS A 19 1.26 -6.41 -20.20
N ALA A 20 0.34 -6.27 -19.27
CA ALA A 20 0.29 -7.01 -18.01
C ALA A 20 0.50 -8.52 -18.23
N PRO A 21 1.01 -9.19 -17.18
CA PRO A 21 0.23 -10.27 -16.63
C PRO A 21 0.10 -10.10 -15.12
N ASP A 22 -1.13 -10.02 -14.63
CA ASP A 22 -1.61 -10.96 -13.62
C ASP A 22 -3.08 -10.62 -13.32
N ASP A 23 -3.94 -11.30 -14.06
CA ASP A 23 -5.31 -11.60 -13.69
C ASP A 23 -5.34 -12.39 -12.36
N LYS A 24 -5.09 -11.72 -11.24
CA LYS A 24 -5.68 -12.14 -9.97
C LYS A 24 -7.04 -11.47 -9.90
N LYS A 25 -8.00 -12.15 -10.52
CA LYS A 25 -9.44 -12.13 -10.23
C LYS A 25 -9.71 -11.38 -8.92
N LEU A 26 -9.94 -10.07 -9.00
CA LEU A 26 -10.35 -9.25 -7.87
C LEU A 26 -11.77 -9.68 -7.55
N ASP A 27 -11.89 -10.65 -6.65
CA ASP A 27 -13.13 -10.96 -5.94
C ASP A 27 -13.76 -9.64 -5.44
N PRO A 28 -15.10 -9.54 -5.44
CA PRO A 28 -15.83 -8.29 -5.32
C PRO A 28 -15.39 -7.51 -4.09
N LYS A 29 -14.53 -6.51 -4.33
CA LYS A 29 -14.41 -5.20 -3.67
C LYS A 29 -14.99 -5.13 -2.26
N THR A 30 -14.52 -6.01 -1.38
CA THR A 30 -14.42 -5.64 0.02
C THR A 30 -13.15 -4.84 0.03
N ASP A 31 -13.26 -3.51 0.09
CA ASP A 31 -12.11 -2.62 0.15
C ASP A 31 -11.30 -3.02 1.40
N ASN A 32 -10.37 -3.95 1.23
CA ASN A 32 -9.55 -4.51 2.29
C ASN A 32 -8.11 -4.05 2.04
N CYS A 33 -7.40 -3.72 3.11
CA CYS A 33 -6.00 -3.39 3.02
C CYS A 33 -5.20 -4.69 3.09
N PHE A 34 -4.24 -4.82 2.19
CA PHE A 34 -3.31 -5.92 2.23
C PHE A 34 -2.04 -5.42 2.90
N TYR A 35 -1.69 -6.04 4.03
CA TYR A 35 -0.40 -5.83 4.67
C TYR A 35 0.37 -7.14 4.68
N THR A 36 1.64 -7.06 4.31
CA THR A 36 2.52 -8.23 4.31
C THR A 36 3.27 -8.28 5.63
N VAL A 37 3.17 -9.41 6.31
CA VAL A 37 3.96 -9.76 7.50
C VAL A 37 4.91 -10.88 7.12
N GLY A 38 6.20 -10.57 7.07
CA GLY A 38 7.21 -11.49 6.57
C GLY A 38 6.89 -11.94 5.14
N THR A 39 6.50 -13.21 4.97
CA THR A 39 6.10 -13.78 3.67
C THR A 39 4.59 -13.94 3.50
N GLN A 40 3.79 -13.61 4.52
CA GLN A 40 2.34 -13.77 4.49
C GLN A 40 1.65 -12.44 4.21
N ALA A 41 0.84 -12.38 3.16
CA ALA A 41 -0.10 -11.28 2.95
C ALA A 41 -1.35 -11.52 3.79
N ILE A 42 -1.67 -10.57 4.65
CA ILE A 42 -2.84 -10.60 5.52
C ILE A 42 -3.83 -9.54 5.03
N GLN A 43 -5.10 -9.93 4.98
CA GLN A 43 -6.21 -9.02 4.68
C GLN A 43 -6.69 -8.36 5.96
N VAL A 44 -6.73 -7.03 5.96
CA VAL A 44 -7.31 -6.21 7.02
C VAL A 44 -8.59 -5.61 6.48
N PRO A 45 -9.74 -5.89 7.13
CA PRO A 45 -11.00 -5.26 6.78
C PRO A 45 -10.90 -3.74 6.87
N ILE A 46 -11.61 -3.00 6.00
CA ILE A 46 -11.71 -1.54 6.14
C ILE A 46 -12.13 -1.15 7.55
N GLY A 47 -11.49 -0.11 8.06
CA GLY A 47 -11.75 0.44 9.39
C GLY A 47 -11.11 -0.33 10.54
N ALA A 48 -10.68 -1.58 10.33
CA ALA A 48 -9.97 -2.36 11.33
C ALA A 48 -8.54 -1.86 11.53
N SER A 49 -7.99 -2.14 12.70
CA SER A 49 -6.70 -1.63 13.14
C SER A 49 -5.75 -2.77 13.54
N VAL A 50 -4.52 -2.71 13.03
CA VAL A 50 -3.46 -3.68 13.29
C VAL A 50 -2.28 -2.97 13.94
N CYS A 51 -1.70 -3.58 14.96
CA CYS A 51 -0.52 -3.06 15.61
C CYS A 51 0.70 -3.91 15.25
N ARG A 52 1.62 -3.32 14.50
CA ARG A 52 2.85 -3.97 14.05
C ARG A 52 4.00 -3.60 14.95
N ARG A 53 4.74 -4.58 15.45
CA ARG A 53 5.96 -4.34 16.22
C ARG A 53 6.95 -3.52 15.39
N GLN A 54 7.47 -2.45 15.98
CA GLN A 54 8.48 -1.66 15.30
C GLN A 54 9.80 -2.45 15.21
N PRO A 55 10.57 -2.28 14.12
CA PRO A 55 11.87 -2.91 14.00
C PRO A 55 12.83 -2.37 15.07
N ALA A 56 13.88 -3.15 15.35
CA ALA A 56 14.96 -2.72 16.25
C ALA A 56 15.47 -1.30 15.89
N PRO A 57 15.78 -0.45 16.89
CA PRO A 57 15.88 -0.74 18.32
C PRO A 57 14.56 -0.64 19.12
N TYR A 58 13.43 -0.29 18.48
CA TYR A 58 12.16 0.03 19.15
C TYR A 58 11.24 -1.19 19.31
N ASN A 59 11.83 -2.33 19.65
CA ASN A 59 11.17 -3.62 19.62
C ASN A 59 10.18 -3.82 20.80
N ASP A 60 10.01 -2.84 21.66
CA ASP A 60 8.98 -2.74 22.69
C ASP A 60 7.75 -1.91 22.24
N LYS A 61 7.86 -1.23 21.09
CA LYS A 61 6.83 -0.36 20.53
C LYS A 61 6.09 -1.01 19.37
N TYR A 62 4.87 -0.55 19.16
CA TYR A 62 4.04 -0.94 18.03
C TYR A 62 3.57 0.29 17.25
N SER A 63 3.59 0.17 15.92
CA SER A 63 2.87 1.07 15.02
C SER A 63 1.42 0.62 14.86
N LEU A 64 0.46 1.48 15.21
CA LEU A 64 -0.96 1.33 14.94
C LEU A 64 -1.24 1.73 13.50
N LEU A 65 -1.61 0.73 12.71
CA LEU A 65 -1.98 0.83 11.31
C LEU A 65 -3.49 0.65 11.21
N ARG A 66 -4.17 1.51 10.46
CA ARG A 66 -5.61 1.37 10.19
C ARG A 66 -5.83 1.16 8.71
N CYS A 67 -6.78 0.29 8.40
CA CYS A 67 -7.18 0.13 7.02
C CYS A 67 -8.12 1.25 6.56
N THR A 68 -7.55 2.26 5.91
CA THR A 68 -8.25 3.35 5.22
C THR A 68 -7.67 3.49 3.81
N PRO A 69 -7.92 2.52 2.92
CA PRO A 69 -7.10 2.18 1.76
C PRO A 69 -6.42 3.41 1.11
N PRO A 70 -5.08 3.52 1.15
CA PRO A 70 -4.10 2.51 1.60
C PRO A 70 -4.03 2.31 3.12
N LEU A 71 -3.19 1.40 3.61
CA LEU A 71 -2.97 1.24 5.05
C LEU A 71 -2.29 2.51 5.60
N ASP A 72 -2.90 3.15 6.60
CA ASP A 72 -2.41 4.41 7.18
C ASP A 72 -1.83 4.17 8.57
N GLU A 73 -0.69 4.81 8.87
CA GLU A 73 -0.06 4.73 10.19
C GLU A 73 -0.57 5.87 11.07
N LEU A 74 -1.41 5.54 12.05
CA LEU A 74 -2.02 6.52 12.95
C LEU A 74 -1.12 6.88 14.13
N ALA A 75 -0.31 5.93 14.60
CA ALA A 75 0.60 6.13 15.72
C ALA A 75 1.73 5.12 15.68
N SER A 76 2.91 5.50 16.18
CA SER A 76 4.14 4.69 16.13
C SER A 76 4.61 4.23 17.52
N ASP A 77 3.96 4.70 18.59
CA ASP A 77 4.34 4.46 19.99
C ASP A 77 3.18 3.85 20.78
N VAL A 78 2.67 2.73 20.26
CA VAL A 78 1.57 1.98 20.88
C VAL A 78 2.15 0.83 21.70
N LYS A 79 1.58 0.62 22.89
CA LYS A 79 1.95 -0.49 23.76
C LYS A 79 1.12 -1.72 23.44
N ARG A 80 1.69 -2.90 23.71
CA ARG A 80 0.92 -4.15 23.73
C ARG A 80 -0.23 -4.02 24.74
N GLY A 81 -1.45 -4.36 24.32
CA GLY A 81 -2.68 -4.25 25.12
C GLY A 81 -3.49 -2.95 24.96
N ASP A 82 -3.05 -2.00 24.12
CA ASP A 82 -3.87 -0.88 23.65
C ASP A 82 -5.18 -1.37 22.96
N ALA A 83 -6.31 -0.85 23.43
CA ALA A 83 -7.64 -1.23 22.95
C ALA A 83 -7.90 -0.88 21.47
N ARG A 84 -7.07 -0.04 20.85
CA ARG A 84 -7.16 0.30 19.42
C ARG A 84 -6.55 -0.76 18.51
N CYS A 85 -5.85 -1.74 19.06
CA CYS A 85 -5.25 -2.82 18.29
C CYS A 85 -6.18 -4.03 18.29
N ASP A 86 -6.83 -4.32 17.15
CA ASP A 86 -7.61 -5.55 17.01
C ASP A 86 -6.69 -6.77 16.92
N ARG A 87 -5.47 -6.56 16.40
CA ARG A 87 -4.46 -7.60 16.22
C ARG A 87 -3.07 -7.05 16.50
N TYR A 88 -2.28 -7.83 17.23
CA TYR A 88 -0.86 -7.57 17.42
C TYR A 88 -0.04 -8.48 16.51
N ASP A 89 0.86 -7.87 15.75
CA ASP A 89 1.88 -8.56 14.99
C ASP A 89 3.22 -8.43 15.72
N GLU A 90 3.74 -9.55 16.19
CA GLU A 90 4.86 -9.59 17.14
C GLU A 90 6.22 -9.86 16.47
N ARG A 91 6.28 -10.02 15.14
CA ARG A 91 7.48 -10.52 14.46
C ARG A 91 8.31 -9.41 13.81
N GLU A 92 9.61 -9.45 14.11
CA GLU A 92 10.69 -8.65 13.50
C GLU A 92 11.02 -9.14 12.08
#